data_AF-A0A9X2JH11-F1
#
_entry.id   AF-A0A9X2JH11-F1
#
_cell.length_a   1.000
_cell.length_b   1.000
_cell.length_c   1.000
_cell.angle_alpha   90.00
_cell.angle_beta   90.00
_cell.angle_gamma   90.00
#
_symmetry.space_group_name_H-M   'P 1'
#
loop_
_entity.id
_entity.type
_entity.pdbx_description
1 polymer ?
#
loop_
_entity_poly.entity_id
_entity_poly.type
_entity_poly.pdbx_seq_one_letter_code
_entity_poly.pdbx_strand_id
1 'polypeptide(L)'
;MYGQLVVMAESPQAAETSPSNKQNWLIAVLLLGVLGIVLAVNFFAKQSVTRVSTDGNAQPAKTDIAPAEGITLLTSGEPSLPTVTVAFQPGMVVLDALVAAEQADSRWQFSYQGTGDSALLISLAGLESQGSDGRNWLYEVNGELAQRSIGVEPVKPGDRVLWKFATYE
;
A
#
# COMPACT_ATOMS: atom_id res chain seq x y z
N MET A 1 -49.50 -58.14 50.27
CA MET A 1 -50.87 -57.90 49.76
C MET A 1 -50.85 -56.65 48.89
N TYR A 2 -51.58 -56.71 47.77
CA TYR A 2 -52.18 -55.67 46.93
C TYR A 2 -52.18 -54.22 47.48
N GLY A 3 -52.08 -53.15 46.68
CA GLY A 3 -52.07 -53.01 45.21
C GLY A 3 -52.25 -51.53 44.78
N GLN A 4 -51.96 -51.29 43.49
CA GLN A 4 -52.57 -50.32 42.52
C GLN A 4 -52.86 -48.85 42.93
N LEU A 5 -52.75 -47.81 42.09
CA LEU A 5 -52.27 -47.55 40.72
C LEU A 5 -52.47 -46.02 40.47
N VAL A 6 -51.59 -45.41 39.64
CA VAL A 6 -51.83 -44.24 38.74
C VAL A 6 -52.02 -42.90 39.48
N VAL A 7 -51.35 -41.79 39.12
CA VAL A 7 -51.48 -41.02 37.87
C VAL A 7 -50.18 -40.24 37.60
N MET A 8 -49.73 -40.30 36.35
CA MET A 8 -48.64 -39.49 35.80
C MET A 8 -49.04 -38.01 35.70
N ALA A 9 -48.12 -37.12 36.07
CA ALA A 9 -48.17 -35.71 35.69
C ALA A 9 -46.81 -35.31 35.09
N GLU A 10 -46.75 -35.28 33.75
CA GLU A 10 -45.75 -34.52 33.01
C GLU A 10 -46.26 -33.08 32.81
N SER A 11 -45.37 -32.08 32.98
CA SER A 11 -45.19 -30.86 32.15
C SER A 11 -44.65 -29.67 32.98
N PRO A 12 -43.94 -28.68 32.39
CA PRO A 12 -43.28 -28.67 31.09
C PRO A 12 -41.80 -28.24 31.16
N GLN A 13 -41.03 -28.73 30.19
CA GLN A 13 -39.72 -28.21 29.83
C GLN A 13 -39.89 -26.79 29.27
N ALA A 14 -39.20 -25.82 29.85
CA ALA A 14 -39.16 -24.46 29.33
C ALA A 14 -38.59 -24.49 27.91
N ALA A 15 -39.39 -24.04 26.96
CA ALA A 15 -38.97 -23.78 25.59
C ALA A 15 -37.99 -22.60 25.60
N GLU A 16 -36.70 -22.88 25.49
CA GLU A 16 -35.74 -21.86 25.04
C GLU A 16 -35.89 -21.71 23.52
N THR A 17 -36.39 -20.55 23.13
CA THR A 17 -36.66 -20.15 21.76
C THR A 17 -35.34 -20.00 20.98
N SER A 18 -35.18 -20.76 19.88
CA SER A 18 -34.19 -20.46 18.84
C SER A 18 -34.36 -19.02 18.34
N PRO A 19 -33.28 -18.22 18.22
CA PRO A 19 -33.37 -16.92 17.56
C PRO A 19 -33.68 -17.10 16.06
N SER A 20 -34.67 -16.33 15.62
CA SER A 20 -35.22 -16.28 14.25
C SER A 20 -34.14 -16.10 13.17
N ASN A 21 -33.93 -17.15 12.36
CA ASN A 21 -33.01 -17.16 11.21
C ASN A 21 -33.29 -16.08 10.14
N LYS A 22 -34.43 -15.38 10.19
CA LYS A 22 -34.74 -14.30 9.24
C LYS A 22 -33.96 -13.00 9.53
N GLN A 23 -33.61 -12.74 10.79
CA GLN A 23 -32.95 -11.49 11.17
C GLN A 23 -31.43 -11.53 10.90
N ASN A 24 -30.80 -12.70 11.02
CA ASN A 24 -29.38 -12.91 10.72
C ASN A 24 -29.07 -12.88 9.21
N TRP A 25 -30.01 -13.35 8.37
CA TRP A 25 -29.92 -13.20 6.91
C TRP A 25 -29.81 -11.73 6.52
N LEU A 26 -30.69 -10.88 7.09
CA LEU A 26 -30.76 -9.47 6.72
C LEU A 26 -29.48 -8.71 7.08
N ILE A 27 -28.85 -9.06 8.21
CA ILE A 27 -27.56 -8.51 8.61
C ILE A 27 -26.44 -8.95 7.64
N ALA A 28 -26.42 -10.22 7.23
CA ALA A 28 -25.42 -10.72 6.28
C ALA A 28 -25.52 -10.04 4.90
N VAL A 29 -26.73 -9.79 4.40
CA VAL A 29 -26.95 -9.07 3.14
C VAL A 29 -26.56 -7.59 3.25
N LEU A 30 -26.84 -6.95 4.39
CA LEU A 30 -26.42 -5.58 4.64
C LEU A 30 -24.89 -5.44 4.69
N LEU A 31 -24.19 -6.37 5.35
CA LEU A 31 -22.72 -6.36 5.42
C LEU A 31 -22.08 -6.58 4.04
N LEU A 32 -22.60 -7.50 3.22
CA LEU A 32 -22.13 -7.69 1.85
C LEU A 32 -22.42 -6.47 0.96
N GLY A 33 -23.58 -5.83 1.13
CA GLY A 33 -23.92 -4.59 0.42
C GLY A 33 -22.97 -3.44 0.77
N VAL A 34 -22.73 -3.20 2.07
CA VAL A 34 -21.81 -2.15 2.52
C VAL A 34 -20.37 -2.45 2.07
N LEU A 35 -19.92 -3.70 2.16
CA LEU A 35 -18.60 -4.09 1.66
C LEU A 35 -18.47 -3.88 0.15
N GLY A 36 -19.51 -4.24 -0.63
CA GLY A 36 -19.57 -3.98 -2.06
C GLY A 36 -19.49 -2.49 -2.39
N ILE A 37 -20.19 -1.64 -1.63
CA ILE A 37 -20.17 -0.18 -1.82
C ILE A 37 -18.79 0.41 -1.47
N VAL A 38 -18.17 -0.02 -0.38
CA VAL A 38 -16.82 0.44 0.01
C VAL A 38 -15.78 0.05 -1.05
N LEU A 39 -15.87 -1.16 -1.60
CA LEU A 39 -14.99 -1.60 -2.69
C LEU A 39 -15.27 -0.83 -3.99
N ALA A 40 -16.53 -0.58 -4.33
CA ALA A 40 -16.90 0.18 -5.52
C ALA A 40 -16.45 1.64 -5.44
N VAL A 41 -16.58 2.30 -4.29
CA VAL A 41 -16.09 3.68 -4.08
C VAL A 41 -14.56 3.72 -4.16
N ASN A 42 -13.85 2.75 -3.57
CA ASN A 42 -12.39 2.67 -3.67
C ASN A 42 -11.93 2.37 -5.12
N PHE A 43 -12.75 1.67 -5.91
CA PHE A 43 -12.48 1.41 -7.32
C PHE A 43 -12.77 2.62 -8.21
N PHE A 44 -13.86 3.36 -7.96
CA PHE A 44 -14.24 4.54 -8.76
C PHE A 44 -13.44 5.80 -8.41
N ALA A 45 -13.05 5.98 -7.14
CA ALA A 45 -12.17 7.07 -6.74
C ALA A 45 -10.76 6.95 -7.36
N LYS A 46 -10.32 5.73 -7.71
CA LYS A 46 -9.04 5.47 -8.40
C LYS A 46 -9.06 5.75 -9.90
N GLN A 47 -10.22 6.05 -10.51
CA GLN A 47 -10.34 6.25 -11.96
C GLN A 47 -10.37 7.71 -12.42
N SER A 48 -10.16 8.66 -11.50
CA SER A 48 -10.43 10.08 -11.78
C SER A 48 -9.18 10.95 -11.95
N VAL A 49 -8.24 10.65 -12.84
CA VAL A 49 -7.46 11.71 -13.55
C VAL A 49 -6.99 11.21 -14.93
N THR A 50 -7.89 11.21 -15.91
CA THR A 50 -7.47 11.46 -17.31
C THR A 50 -7.98 12.84 -17.68
N ARG A 51 -7.23 13.88 -17.30
CA ARG A 51 -7.39 15.19 -17.94
C ARG A 51 -6.47 15.20 -19.14
N VAL A 52 -7.06 14.96 -20.32
CA VAL A 52 -6.46 15.31 -21.60
C VAL A 52 -6.36 16.84 -21.63
N SER A 53 -5.18 17.39 -21.38
CA SER A 53 -4.85 18.75 -21.79
C SER A 53 -4.45 18.70 -23.25
N THR A 54 -5.43 18.88 -24.14
CA THR A 54 -5.21 19.35 -25.49
C THR A 54 -5.04 20.86 -25.41
N ASP A 55 -3.82 21.35 -25.57
CA ASP A 55 -3.53 22.54 -26.38
C ASP A 55 -2.02 22.61 -26.66
N GLY A 56 -1.71 22.82 -27.93
CA GLY A 56 -0.43 22.47 -28.54
C GLY A 56 0.70 23.44 -28.25
N ASN A 57 1.86 22.86 -27.97
CA ASN A 57 3.11 23.32 -28.56
C ASN A 57 4.01 22.11 -28.80
N ALA A 58 4.42 21.91 -30.04
CA ALA A 58 5.18 20.75 -30.48
C ALA A 58 6.60 20.79 -29.93
N GLN A 59 7.02 19.71 -29.27
CA GLN A 59 8.41 19.29 -29.28
C GLN A 59 8.46 17.90 -29.92
N PRO A 60 8.97 17.74 -31.15
CA PRO A 60 9.24 16.43 -31.70
C PRO A 60 10.64 16.01 -31.25
N ALA A 61 10.75 14.88 -30.54
CA ALA A 61 11.71 13.82 -30.88
C ALA A 61 11.72 12.69 -29.83
N LYS A 62 11.47 11.50 -30.38
CA LYS A 62 12.00 10.18 -29.98
C LYS A 62 11.36 9.51 -28.77
N THR A 63 10.31 8.76 -29.12
CA THR A 63 10.12 7.36 -28.73
C THR A 63 11.43 6.65 -28.38
N ASP A 64 11.68 6.48 -27.08
CA ASP A 64 12.26 5.25 -26.55
C ASP A 64 11.17 4.60 -25.70
N ILE A 65 10.62 3.50 -26.21
CA ILE A 65 9.70 2.64 -25.47
C ILE A 65 10.57 1.89 -24.45
N ALA A 66 10.72 2.45 -23.24
CA ALA A 66 11.01 1.65 -22.06
C ALA A 66 9.65 1.28 -21.43
N PRO A 67 9.39 -0.01 -21.18
CA PRO A 67 8.04 -0.51 -21.03
C PRO A 67 7.39 0.02 -19.74
N ALA A 68 6.07 0.01 -19.71
CA ALA A 68 5.23 0.22 -18.52
C ALA A 68 5.45 -0.85 -17.40
N GLU A 69 6.62 -1.51 -17.39
CA GLU A 69 7.02 -2.62 -16.54
C GLU A 69 8.10 -2.22 -15.51
N GLY A 70 8.51 -0.95 -15.47
CA GLY A 70 9.55 -0.48 -14.54
C GLY A 70 9.01 0.25 -13.32
N ILE A 71 9.87 0.42 -12.32
CA ILE A 71 9.66 1.33 -11.18
C ILE A 71 10.52 2.56 -11.43
N THR A 72 9.95 3.75 -11.29
CA THR A 72 10.68 5.01 -11.48
C THR A 72 11.09 5.60 -10.14
N LEU A 73 12.38 5.82 -9.95
CA LEU A 73 12.96 6.47 -8.79
C LEU A 73 13.42 7.89 -9.14
N LEU A 74 13.10 8.84 -8.27
CA LEU A 74 13.44 10.25 -8.43
C LEU A 74 13.71 10.89 -7.07
N THR A 75 14.34 12.06 -7.10
CA THR A 75 14.62 12.88 -5.92
C THR A 75 13.94 14.25 -6.08
N SER A 76 13.61 14.88 -4.96
CA SER A 76 13.17 16.27 -4.92
C SER A 76 14.05 17.05 -3.96
N GLY A 77 14.52 18.21 -4.41
CA GLY A 77 15.45 19.05 -3.67
C GLY A 77 16.90 18.59 -3.85
N GLU A 78 17.69 18.75 -2.79
CA GLU A 78 19.11 18.39 -2.79
C GLU A 78 19.37 17.08 -2.04
N PRO A 79 20.20 16.17 -2.58
CA PRO A 79 20.78 16.20 -3.93
C PRO A 79 19.75 15.93 -5.03
N SER A 80 19.89 16.63 -6.16
CA SER A 80 19.10 16.38 -7.37
C SER A 80 19.78 15.29 -8.20
N LEU A 81 19.27 14.07 -8.08
CA LEU A 81 19.69 12.92 -8.87
C LEU A 81 18.90 12.81 -10.17
N PRO A 82 19.52 12.32 -11.26
CA PRO A 82 18.77 11.92 -12.44
C PRO A 82 17.76 10.83 -12.09
N THR A 83 16.60 10.93 -12.73
CA THR A 83 15.57 9.91 -12.67
C THR A 83 16.09 8.60 -13.24
N VAL A 84 15.86 7.51 -12.52
CA VAL A 84 16.22 6.15 -12.95
C VAL A 84 14.95 5.31 -13.00
N THR A 85 14.82 4.52 -14.07
CA THR A 85 13.77 3.51 -14.18
C THR A 85 14.43 2.14 -14.09
N VAL A 86 14.00 1.35 -13.12
CA VAL A 86 14.51 -0.02 -12.89
C VAL A 86 13.47 -1.04 -13.32
N ALA A 87 13.90 -2.20 -13.79
CA ALA A 87 12.98 -3.29 -14.14
C ALA A 87 12.29 -3.84 -12.88
N PHE A 88 10.97 -4.03 -12.94
CA PHE A 88 10.23 -4.67 -11.85
C PHE A 88 10.48 -6.19 -11.82
N GLN A 89 10.52 -6.75 -10.61
CA GLN A 89 10.40 -8.19 -10.39
C GLN A 89 9.30 -8.49 -9.35
N PRO A 90 8.53 -9.58 -9.52
CA PRO A 90 7.52 -9.98 -8.56
C PRO A 90 8.08 -10.11 -7.14
N GLY A 91 7.44 -9.43 -6.19
CA GLY A 91 7.84 -9.45 -4.79
C GLY A 91 8.86 -8.38 -4.38
N MET A 92 9.29 -7.51 -5.31
CA MET A 92 10.16 -6.38 -4.95
C MET A 92 9.51 -5.44 -3.93
N VAL A 93 10.35 -4.94 -3.04
CA VAL A 93 10.06 -3.80 -2.17
C VAL A 93 10.88 -2.58 -2.59
N VAL A 94 10.62 -1.43 -1.97
CA VAL A 94 11.34 -0.18 -2.25
C VAL A 94 12.87 -0.33 -2.08
N LEU A 95 13.33 -1.12 -1.11
CA LEU A 95 14.75 -1.40 -0.91
C LEU A 95 15.37 -2.10 -2.13
N ASP A 96 14.69 -3.09 -2.71
CA ASP A 96 15.18 -3.76 -3.92
C ASP A 96 15.24 -2.79 -5.10
N ALA A 97 14.28 -1.86 -5.19
CA ALA A 97 14.29 -0.83 -6.22
C ALA A 97 15.47 0.15 -6.06
N LEU A 98 15.85 0.50 -4.82
CA LEU A 98 17.06 1.28 -4.54
C LEU A 98 18.34 0.52 -4.93
N VAL A 99 18.44 -0.77 -4.59
CA VAL A 99 19.57 -1.62 -5.00
C VAL A 99 19.70 -1.65 -6.52
N ALA A 100 18.59 -1.84 -7.24
CA ALA A 100 18.59 -1.83 -8.70
C ALA A 100 18.97 -0.44 -9.26
N ALA A 101 18.59 0.65 -8.59
CA ALA A 101 18.92 2.00 -9.03
C ALA A 101 20.42 2.31 -8.87
N GLU A 102 21.03 1.90 -7.75
CA GLU A 102 22.48 2.01 -7.53
C GLU A 102 23.28 1.22 -8.58
N GLN A 103 22.80 0.03 -8.96
CA GLN A 103 23.41 -0.77 -10.02
C GLN A 103 23.30 -0.12 -11.40
N ALA A 104 22.19 0.57 -11.68
CA ALA A 104 21.96 1.25 -12.94
C ALA A 104 22.72 2.59 -13.04
N ASP A 105 22.87 3.31 -11.92
CA ASP A 105 23.57 4.59 -11.84
C ASP A 105 24.24 4.74 -10.47
N SER A 106 25.57 4.77 -10.45
CA SER A 106 26.35 4.85 -9.21
C SER A 106 26.10 6.11 -8.37
N ARG A 107 25.48 7.14 -8.95
CA ARG A 107 25.05 8.33 -8.18
C ARG A 107 23.93 8.02 -7.20
N TRP A 108 23.19 6.93 -7.40
CA TRP A 108 22.18 6.42 -6.49
C TRP A 108 22.77 5.60 -5.33
N GLN A 109 24.08 5.66 -5.10
CA GLN A 109 24.72 5.04 -3.93
C GLN A 109 24.00 5.41 -2.64
N PHE A 110 23.74 4.43 -1.79
CA PHE A 110 22.95 4.63 -0.59
C PHE A 110 23.42 3.74 0.55
N SER A 111 23.00 4.10 1.77
CA SER A 111 23.18 3.26 2.95
C SER A 111 21.89 3.23 3.75
N TYR A 112 21.63 2.10 4.39
CA TYR A 112 20.46 1.89 5.23
C TYR A 112 20.85 1.09 6.47
N GLN A 113 20.01 1.16 7.49
CA GLN A 113 20.14 0.37 8.72
C GLN A 113 18.87 -0.44 8.98
N GLY A 114 18.98 -1.48 9.81
CA GLY A 114 17.85 -2.35 10.13
C GLY A 114 17.47 -3.29 8.99
N THR A 115 16.40 -4.05 9.20
CA THR A 115 15.90 -5.06 8.25
C THR A 115 14.37 -5.15 8.32
N GLY A 116 13.73 -5.67 7.26
CA GLY A 116 12.27 -5.83 7.21
C GLY A 116 11.55 -4.54 7.61
N ASP A 117 10.58 -4.61 8.51
CA ASP A 117 9.79 -3.47 9.01
C ASP A 117 10.61 -2.38 9.72
N SER A 118 11.88 -2.64 10.04
CA SER A 118 12.79 -1.67 10.70
C SER A 118 13.81 -1.03 9.75
N ALA A 119 13.80 -1.39 8.46
CA ALA A 119 14.76 -0.87 7.50
C ALA A 119 14.56 0.63 7.24
N LEU A 120 15.59 1.43 7.48
CA LEU A 120 15.56 2.89 7.35
C LEU A 120 16.72 3.38 6.48
N LEU A 121 16.43 4.29 5.54
CA LEU A 121 17.44 4.92 4.71
C LEU A 121 18.25 5.94 5.52
N ILE A 122 19.57 5.78 5.53
CA ILE A 122 20.51 6.59 6.31
C ILE A 122 21.27 7.58 5.43
N SER A 123 21.62 7.21 4.21
CA SER A 123 22.26 8.11 3.25
C SER A 123 21.82 7.81 1.84
N LEU A 124 21.71 8.84 1.00
CA LEU A 124 21.54 8.73 -0.44
C LEU A 124 22.42 9.77 -1.13
N ALA A 125 23.21 9.33 -2.10
CA ALA A 125 24.19 10.14 -2.83
C ALA A 125 25.14 10.92 -1.90
N GLY A 126 25.51 10.31 -0.77
CA GLY A 126 26.42 10.89 0.22
C GLY A 126 25.78 11.91 1.17
N LEU A 127 24.48 12.22 1.05
CA LEU A 127 23.78 13.08 2.00
C LEU A 127 23.12 12.24 3.09
N GLU A 128 23.55 12.43 4.33
CA GLU A 128 23.08 11.67 5.50
C GLU A 128 21.81 12.26 6.15
N SER A 129 20.92 11.36 6.59
CA SER A 129 19.81 11.65 7.50
C SER A 129 20.34 12.22 8.83
N GLN A 130 19.63 13.20 9.39
CA GLN A 130 20.08 14.00 10.52
C GLN A 130 19.48 13.58 11.87
N GLY A 131 18.62 12.56 11.90
CA GLY A 131 18.02 12.04 13.13
C GLY A 131 16.81 12.84 13.60
N SER A 132 16.50 12.76 14.90
CA SER A 132 15.23 13.23 15.49
C SER A 132 14.90 14.70 15.22
N ASP A 133 15.91 15.57 15.21
CA ASP A 133 15.73 17.02 15.20
C ASP A 133 16.14 17.66 13.87
N GLY A 134 16.31 16.85 12.82
CA GLY A 134 16.79 17.30 11.52
C GLY A 134 16.03 16.72 10.33
N ARG A 135 16.56 16.98 9.14
CA ARG A 135 16.05 16.43 7.90
C ARG A 135 16.45 14.97 7.75
N ASN A 136 15.52 14.15 7.35
CA ASN A 136 15.74 12.74 7.05
C ASN A 136 15.28 12.45 5.63
N TRP A 137 15.73 11.30 5.11
CA TRP A 137 15.18 10.76 3.89
C TRP A 137 13.78 10.22 4.12
N LEU A 138 12.80 10.93 3.57
CA LEU A 138 11.41 10.51 3.47
C LEU A 138 11.14 10.07 2.04
N TYR A 139 10.13 9.22 1.85
CA TYR A 139 9.76 8.79 0.51
C TYR A 139 8.26 8.66 0.32
N GLU A 140 7.85 8.85 -0.92
CA GLU A 140 6.48 8.69 -1.37
C GLU A 140 6.40 7.61 -2.44
N VAL A 141 5.32 6.85 -2.42
CA VAL A 141 4.94 5.95 -3.51
C VAL A 141 3.72 6.52 -4.20
N ASN A 142 3.85 6.83 -5.48
CA ASN A 142 2.79 7.43 -6.30
C ASN A 142 2.21 8.75 -5.75
N GLY A 143 3.00 9.47 -4.95
CA GLY A 143 2.61 10.75 -4.34
C GLY A 143 1.96 10.63 -2.96
N GLU A 144 1.87 9.41 -2.41
CA GLU A 144 1.46 9.17 -1.02
C GLU A 144 2.70 8.94 -0.15
N LEU A 145 2.81 9.69 0.96
CA LEU A 145 3.88 9.49 1.94
C LEU A 145 3.83 8.06 2.47
N ALA A 146 4.94 7.35 2.35
CA ALA A 146 5.01 5.97 2.74
C ALA A 146 4.90 5.83 4.26
N GLN A 147 4.10 4.84 4.69
CA GLN A 147 3.89 4.54 6.11
C GLN A 147 4.60 3.25 6.56
N ARG A 148 5.26 2.55 5.63
CA ARG A 148 6.06 1.37 5.92
C ARG A 148 7.54 1.63 5.70
N SER A 149 8.36 0.71 6.18
CA SER A 149 9.80 0.75 5.95
C SER A 149 10.14 0.46 4.49
N ILE A 150 11.33 0.86 4.07
CA ILE A 150 11.84 0.59 2.72
C ILE A 150 12.00 -0.93 2.47
N GLY A 151 12.17 -1.71 3.55
CA GLY A 151 12.39 -3.15 3.50
C GLY A 151 11.11 -3.98 3.36
N VAL A 152 9.93 -3.36 3.45
CA VAL A 152 8.65 -4.07 3.31
C VAL A 152 7.61 -3.35 2.45
N GLU A 153 7.82 -2.08 2.08
CA GLU A 153 6.91 -1.37 1.19
C GLU A 153 6.93 -2.00 -0.21
N PRO A 154 5.86 -2.71 -0.62
CA PRO A 154 5.84 -3.40 -1.90
C PRO A 154 5.70 -2.40 -3.03
N VAL A 155 6.39 -2.66 -4.13
CA VAL A 155 6.27 -1.87 -5.36
C VAL A 155 5.58 -2.69 -6.46
N LYS A 156 5.07 -2.00 -7.47
CA LYS A 156 4.39 -2.56 -8.63
C LYS A 156 4.94 -1.95 -9.92
N PRO A 157 4.74 -2.62 -11.07
CA PRO A 157 4.99 -2.01 -12.37
C PRO A 157 4.32 -0.64 -12.51
N GLY A 158 5.10 0.35 -12.94
CA GLY A 158 4.66 1.73 -13.12
C GLY A 158 4.69 2.60 -11.87
N ASP A 159 5.05 2.05 -10.70
CA ASP A 159 5.13 2.84 -9.47
C ASP A 159 6.23 3.91 -9.57
N ARG A 160 5.93 5.06 -8.96
CA ARG A 160 6.86 6.17 -8.83
C ARG A 160 7.28 6.32 -7.36
N VAL A 161 8.56 6.10 -7.08
CA VAL A 161 9.15 6.29 -5.75
C VAL A 161 9.91 7.62 -5.73
N LEU A 162 9.41 8.57 -4.96
CA LEU A 162 10.01 9.90 -4.81
C LEU A 162 10.70 10.03 -3.45
N TRP A 163 12.00 10.32 -3.47
CA TRP A 163 12.81 10.61 -2.28
C TRP A 163 12.87 12.11 -2.00
N LYS A 164 12.71 12.47 -0.73
CA LYS A 164 12.75 13.85 -0.24
C LYS A 164 13.65 13.93 0.98
N PHE A 165 14.54 14.91 1.00
CA PHE A 165 15.34 15.21 2.17
C PHE A 165 14.68 16.35 2.97
N ALA A 166 13.87 15.99 3.96
CA ALA A 166 12.97 16.92 4.65
C ALA A 166 12.82 16.59 6.13
N THR A 167 12.38 17.57 6.91
CA THR A 167 11.89 17.34 8.28
C THR A 167 10.56 16.60 8.23
N TYR A 168 10.32 15.72 9.19
CA TYR A 168 9.00 15.11 9.35
C TYR A 168 8.05 16.18 9.92
N GLU A 169 6.91 16.41 9.24
CA GLU A 169 5.88 17.39 9.62
C GLU A 169 4.62 16.70 10.15
#